data_AF-A0A0C2V2L0-F1
#
_entry.id   AF-A0A0C2V2L0-F1
#
_cell.length_a   1.000
_cell.length_b   1.000
_cell.length_c   1.000
_cell.angle_alpha   90.00
_cell.angle_beta   90.00
_cell.angle_gamma   90.00
#
_symmetry.space_group_name_H-M   'P 1'
#
loop_
_entity.id
_entity.type
_entity.pdbx_description
1 polymer ?
#
loop_
_entity_poly.entity_id
_entity_poly.type
_entity_poly.pdbx_seq_one_letter_code
_entity_poly.pdbx_strand_id
1 'polypeptide(L)' 'MNGSLIEIIGSAIVAARRLGLDCAEERDTARAVLLAHDASLTPGVARILVDQLYSQAAGDYAV' A
#
# COMPACT_ATOMS: atom_id res chain seq x y z
N MET A 1 11.68 16.08 5.49
CA MET A 1 11.44 14.62 5.63
C MET A 1 10.08 14.29 5.02
N ASN A 2 9.97 14.43 3.70
CA ASN A 2 8.82 13.92 2.95
C ASN A 2 9.33 12.66 2.25
N GLY A 3 9.38 11.54 2.98
CA GLY A 3 9.42 10.25 2.28
C GLY A 3 8.20 10.24 1.38
N SER A 4 8.39 10.01 0.09
CA SER A 4 7.26 10.03 -0.85
C SER A 4 6.21 9.07 -0.31
N LEU A 5 4.94 9.44 -0.32
CA LEU A 5 3.83 8.60 0.17
C LEU A 5 3.93 7.16 -0.39
N ILE A 6 4.47 7.05 -1.61
CA ILE A 6 4.80 5.82 -2.32
C ILE A 6 5.87 4.98 -1.59
N GLU A 7 6.94 5.59 -1.06
CA GLU A 7 7.98 4.88 -0.30
C GLU A 7 7.47 4.35 1.03
N ILE A 8 6.57 5.08 1.70
CA ILE A 8 5.95 4.66 2.96
C ILE A 8 5.03 3.47 2.70
N ILE A 9 4.15 3.55 1.70
CA ILE A 9 3.25 2.46 1.34
C ILE A 9 4.05 1.25 0.81
N GLY A 10 5.06 1.49 -0.04
CA GLY A 10 5.95 0.45 -0.55
C GLY A 10 6.69 -0.29 0.57
N SER A 11 7.19 0.44 1.57
CA SER A 11 7.84 -0.16 2.74
C SER A 11 6.87 -0.97 3.58
N ALA A 12 5.63 -0.51 3.75
CA ALA A 12 4.59 -1.25 4.47
C ALA A 12 4.22 -2.56 3.75
N ILE A 13 4.10 -2.53 2.42
CA ILE A 13 3.85 -3.72 1.59
C ILE A 13 5.01 -4.72 1.69
N VAL A 14 6.26 -4.26 1.60
CA VAL A 14 7.44 -5.11 1.75
C VAL A 14 7.53 -5.72 3.15
N ALA A 15 7.18 -4.97 4.19
CA ALA A 15 7.11 -5.48 5.55
C ALA A 15 6.00 -6.53 5.71
N ALA A 16 4.83 -6.31 5.12
CA ALA A 16 3.72 -7.25 5.12
C ALA A 16 4.08 -8.58 4.42
N ARG A 17 4.76 -8.52 3.26
CA ARG A 17 5.32 -9.70 2.57
C ARG A 17 6.28 -10.50 3.45
N ARG A 18 7.16 -9.81 4.17
CA ARG A 18 8.14 -10.47 5.07
C ARG A 18 7.49 -11.19 6.23
N LEU A 19 6.29 -10.76 6.64
CA LEU A 19 5.51 -11.39 7.70
C LEU A 19 4.72 -12.62 7.20
N GLY A 20 4.74 -12.90 5.89
CA GLY A 20 4.01 -14.02 5.30
C GLY A 20 2.50 -13.78 5.21
N LEU A 21 2.07 -12.51 5.26
CA LEU A 21 0.68 -12.13 5.10
C LEU A 21 0.20 -12.44 3.68
N ASP A 22 -1.08 -12.79 3.55
CA ASP A 22 -1.66 -13.01 2.24
C ASP A 22 -1.95 -11.69 1.51
N CYS A 23 -2.18 -11.76 0.19
CA CYS A 23 -2.42 -10.57 -0.63
C CYS A 23 -3.62 -9.72 -0.18
N ALA A 24 -4.57 -10.26 0.60
CA ALA A 24 -5.68 -9.49 1.14
C ALA A 24 -5.25 -8.75 2.41
N GLU A 25 -4.54 -9.42 3.31
CA GLU A 25 -3.97 -8.87 4.54
C GLU A 25 -2.95 -7.77 4.26
N GLU A 26 -2.11 -7.92 3.22
CA GLU A 26 -1.17 -6.87 2.82
C GLU A 26 -1.90 -5.60 2.36
N ARG A 27 -2.97 -5.74 1.56
CA ARG A 27 -3.77 -4.60 1.06
C ARG A 27 -4.49 -3.88 2.19
N ASP A 28 -5.06 -4.63 3.13
CA ASP A 28 -5.71 -4.02 4.29
C ASP A 28 -4.71 -3.33 5.21
N THR A 29 -3.51 -3.89 5.38
CA THR A 29 -2.41 -3.25 6.12
C THR A 29 -1.97 -1.96 5.43
N ALA A 30 -1.77 -1.97 4.12
CA ALA A 30 -1.40 -0.79 3.34
C ALA A 30 -2.47 0.32 3.43
N ARG A 31 -3.75 -0.05 3.39
CA ARG A 31 -4.87 0.89 3.58
C ARG A 31 -4.88 1.50 4.98
N ALA A 32 -4.65 0.68 6.01
CA ALA A 32 -4.61 1.14 7.39
C ALA A 32 -3.45 2.13 7.61
N VAL A 33 -2.26 1.83 7.08
CA VAL A 33 -1.09 2.71 7.14
C VAL A 33 -1.36 4.02 6.40
N LEU A 34 -1.97 3.96 5.22
CA LEU A 34 -2.31 5.14 4.43
C LEU A 34 -3.29 6.07 5.15
N LEU A 35 -4.36 5.53 5.74
CA LEU A 35 -5.33 6.30 6.52
C LEU A 35 -4.74 6.85 7.82
N ALA A 36 -3.81 6.12 8.45
CA ALA A 36 -3.09 6.60 9.63
C ALA A 36 -2.10 7.72 9.30
N HIS A 37 -1.52 7.70 8.10
CA HIS A 37 -0.60 8.73 7.62
C HIS A 37 -1.33 10.00 7.15
N ASP A 38 -2.45 9.84 6.45
CA ASP A 38 -3.27 10.94 5.97
C ASP A 38 -4.75 10.74 6.34
N ALA A 39 -5.14 11.35 7.45
CA ALA A 39 -6.50 11.30 7.97
C ALA A 39 -7.52 12.09 7.12
N SER A 40 -7.06 12.87 6.12
CA SER A 40 -7.96 13.55 5.18
C SER A 40 -8.47 12.60 4.08
N LEU A 41 -7.80 11.47 3.88
CA LEU A 41 -8.23 10.45 2.94
C LEU A 41 -9.45 9.70 3.47
N THR A 42 -10.44 9.53 2.60
CA THR A 42 -11.55 8.63 2.91
C THR A 42 -11.13 7.18 2.70
N PRO A 43 -11.76 6.22 3.39
CA PRO A 43 -11.48 4.79 3.19
C PRO A 43 -11.62 4.33 1.73
N GLY A 44 -12.54 4.94 0.97
CA GLY A 44 -12.72 4.64 -0.45
C GLY A 44 -11.55 5.10 -1.31
N VAL A 45 -11.01 6.30 -1.06
CA VAL A 45 -9.85 6.82 -1.79
C VAL A 45 -8.60 6.02 -1.44
N ALA A 46 -8.39 5.68 -0.16
CA ALA A 46 -7.28 4.85 0.28
C ALA A 46 -7.28 3.47 -0.42
N ARG A 47 -8.46 2.87 -0.61
CA ARG A 47 -8.60 1.61 -1.37
C ARG A 47 -8.15 1.75 -2.82
N ILE A 48 -8.61 2.79 -3.53
CA ILE A 48 -8.25 3.01 -4.94
C ILE A 48 -6.74 3.19 -5.10
N LEU A 49 -6.10 3.96 -4.21
CA LEU A 49 -4.66 4.19 -4.23
C LEU A 49 -3.86 2.89 -4.02
N VAL A 50 -4.26 2.07 -3.04
CA VAL A 50 -3.62 0.77 -2.79
C VAL A 50 -3.81 -0.19 -3.96
N ASP A 51 -5.00 -0.25 -4.55
CA ASP A 51 -5.27 -1.10 -5.72
C ASP A 51 -4.44 -0.67 -6.95
N GLN A 52 -4.25 0.64 -7.16
CA GLN A 52 -3.37 1.16 -8.21
C GLN A 52 -1.92 0.77 -7.98
N LEU A 53 -1.40 0.94 -6.76
CA LEU A 53 -0.02 0.59 -6.42
C LEU A 53 0.24 -0.91 -6.62
N TYR A 54 -0.70 -1.76 -6.23
CA TYR A 54 -0.59 -3.20 -6.48
C TYR A 54 -0.67 -3.55 -7.96
N SER A 55 -1.50 -2.86 -8.74
CA SER A 55 -1.61 -3.09 -10.19
C SER A 55 -0.34 -2.69 -10.93
N GLN A 56 0.28 -1.56 -10.53
CA GLN A 56 1.56 -1.13 -11.07
C GLN A 56 2.68 -2.09 -10.70
N ALA A 57 2.77 -2.47 -9.42
CA ALA A 57 3.74 -3.46 -8.97
C ALA A 57 3.57 -4.80 -9.71
N ALA A 58 2.33 -5.28 -9.88
CA ALA A 58 2.03 -6.51 -10.61
C ALA A 58 2.41 -6.45 -12.09
N GLY A 59 2.26 -5.28 -12.73
CA GLY A 59 2.69 -5.04 -14.11
C GLY A 59 4.21 -5.00 -14.28
N ASP A 60 4.95 -4.51 -13.29
CA ASP A 60 6.41 -4.43 -13.31
C ASP A 60 7.10 -5.81 -13.20
N TYR A 61 6.40 -6.85 -12.74
CA TYR A 61 6.93 -8.22 -12.74
C TYR A 61 6.75 -8.95 -14.09
N ALA A 62 6.10 -8.32 -15.07
CA ALA A 62 5.79 -8.91 -16.38
C ALA A 62 6.74 -8.46 -17.50
N VAL A 63 7.87 -7.82 -17.18
CA VAL A 63 8.85 -7.28 -18.15
C VAL A 63 10.24 -7.89 -17.96
#